data_AF-A0A8H7VIX5-F1
#
_entry.id   AF-A0A8H7VIX5-F1
#
_cell.length_a   1.000
_cell.length_b   1.000
_cell.length_c   1.000
_cell.angle_alpha   90.00
_cell.angle_beta   90.00
_cell.angle_gamma   90.00
#
_symmetry.space_group_name_H-M   'P 1'
#
loop_
_entity.id
_entity.type
_entity.pdbx_description
1 polymer ?
#
loop_
_entity_poly.entity_id
_entity_poly.type
_entity_poly.pdbx_seq_one_letter_code
_entity_poly.pdbx_strand_id
1 'polypeptide(L)'
;MERYDQDDVTKVTLPDLPEGQKQIVMVTQDESTFYSNESPMNLWLLENKNPICNKSPGSSIMMMLRIPLFEKLHPGCQALFILDQSSNHNAYAPTAKCATCFNLKDTQLSSVNLRVILPGYYIGPDGEKKIQNFYNLEIKNEGKKNKRRTWFRKGLETILTEHGLGKWDEYKAQGKYWKAKCGNKEANHDFTCCPYHMLENQPDFHAQKTALEELVSKSGHLYTLYPKYHGETNWIERYWSTVKRIARKECDYSFKALQENLDNFLDQVSPPEETPIEI
;
A
#
# COMPACT_ATOMS: atom_id res chain seq x y z
N MET A 1 17.25 -22.49 -6.36
CA MET A 1 16.96 -22.18 -7.77
C MET A 1 16.74 -23.50 -8.46
N GLU A 2 15.66 -23.64 -9.22
CA GLU A 2 15.40 -24.85 -10.01
C GLU A 2 16.63 -25.15 -10.88
N ARG A 3 17.01 -26.43 -10.93
CA ARG A 3 18.07 -26.89 -11.82
C ARG A 3 17.42 -27.71 -12.92
N TYR A 4 17.60 -27.27 -14.14
CA TYR A 4 17.25 -28.02 -15.32
C TYR A 4 18.38 -29.00 -15.60
N ASP A 5 18.05 -30.26 -15.87
CA ASP A 5 19.02 -31.24 -16.36
C ASP A 5 19.60 -30.72 -17.69
N GLN A 6 20.92 -30.82 -17.86
CA GLN A 6 21.62 -30.30 -19.04
C GLN A 6 21.24 -31.06 -20.32
N ASP A 7 20.80 -32.31 -20.18
CA ASP A 7 20.44 -33.17 -21.32
C ASP A 7 18.91 -33.32 -21.50
N ASP A 8 18.12 -33.06 -20.45
CA ASP A 8 16.65 -33.18 -20.45
C ASP A 8 15.98 -32.17 -19.51
N VAL A 9 15.88 -30.95 -20.00
CA VAL A 9 15.19 -29.79 -19.42
C VAL A 9 13.72 -30.02 -19.01
N THR A 10 13.08 -31.14 -19.38
CA THR A 10 11.76 -31.53 -18.83
C THR A 10 11.85 -32.08 -17.41
N LYS A 11 13.04 -32.53 -16.99
CA LYS A 11 13.36 -32.85 -15.60
C LYS A 11 13.78 -31.59 -14.86
N VAL A 12 12.78 -30.91 -14.32
CA VAL A 12 13.01 -29.86 -13.33
C VAL A 12 13.36 -30.53 -12.00
N THR A 13 14.63 -30.43 -11.60
CA THR A 13 15.01 -30.77 -10.23
C THR A 13 14.64 -29.58 -9.36
N LEU A 14 13.52 -29.73 -8.64
CA LEU A 14 13.16 -28.79 -7.59
C LEU A 14 14.33 -28.72 -6.60
N PRO A 15 14.74 -27.51 -6.18
CA PRO A 15 15.81 -27.40 -5.22
C PRO A 15 15.40 -28.12 -3.93
N ASP A 16 16.33 -28.89 -3.36
CA ASP A 16 16.17 -29.39 -1.99
C ASP A 16 16.11 -28.18 -1.06
N LEU A 17 14.88 -27.78 -0.72
CA LEU A 17 14.63 -26.68 0.18
C LEU A 17 14.87 -27.20 1.61
N PRO A 18 15.70 -26.50 2.41
CA PRO A 18 15.81 -26.77 3.83
C PRO A 18 14.44 -26.79 4.49
N GLU A 19 14.28 -27.61 5.53
CA GLU A 19 13.02 -27.74 6.26
C GLU A 19 12.48 -26.37 6.68
N GLY A 20 11.30 -26.02 6.17
CA GLY A 20 10.65 -24.72 6.40
C GLY A 20 10.81 -23.66 5.29
N GLN A 21 11.62 -23.90 4.25
CA GLN A 21 11.70 -23.00 3.09
C GLN A 21 10.66 -23.36 2.02
N LYS A 22 10.04 -22.33 1.42
CA LYS A 22 9.09 -22.46 0.32
C LYS A 22 9.71 -21.99 -0.99
N GLN A 23 9.33 -22.62 -2.09
CA GLN A 23 9.68 -22.13 -3.42
C GLN A 23 9.07 -20.73 -3.62
N ILE A 24 9.90 -19.78 -4.04
CA ILE A 24 9.46 -18.42 -4.34
C ILE A 24 9.13 -18.33 -5.82
N VAL A 25 7.90 -17.92 -6.13
CA VAL A 25 7.43 -17.67 -7.49
C VAL A 25 7.27 -16.17 -7.68
N MET A 26 7.96 -15.60 -8.67
CA MET A 26 7.84 -14.18 -9.01
C MET A 26 6.49 -13.94 -9.68
N VAL A 27 5.68 -13.07 -9.07
CA VAL A 27 4.41 -12.62 -9.62
C VAL A 27 4.51 -11.13 -9.88
N THR A 28 4.57 -10.74 -11.14
CA THR A 28 4.68 -9.33 -11.50
C THR A 28 3.42 -8.88 -12.21
N GLN A 29 3.18 -7.57 -12.16
CA GLN A 29 2.03 -7.01 -12.83
C GLN A 29 2.27 -5.53 -13.16
N ASP A 30 1.65 -5.10 -14.24
CA ASP A 30 1.45 -3.70 -14.59
C ASP A 30 0.05 -3.24 -14.15
N GLU A 31 -0.08 -1.97 -13.79
CA GLU A 31 -1.18 -1.36 -13.03
C GLU A 31 -2.56 -1.96 -13.37
N SER A 32 -3.18 -2.65 -12.40
CA SER A 32 -4.63 -2.94 -12.43
C SER A 32 -5.22 -2.94 -11.01
N THR A 33 -4.69 -2.09 -10.14
CA THR A 33 -5.08 -2.03 -8.74
C THR A 33 -6.38 -1.23 -8.61
N PHE A 34 -7.52 -1.84 -8.94
CA PHE A 34 -8.81 -1.21 -8.74
C PHE A 34 -9.17 -1.23 -7.26
N TYR A 35 -9.49 -0.08 -6.71
CA TYR A 35 -10.14 -0.04 -5.42
C TYR A 35 -11.62 -0.37 -5.52
N SER A 36 -12.20 -0.95 -4.47
CA SER A 36 -13.62 -1.33 -4.43
C SER A 36 -14.58 -0.15 -4.66
N ASN A 37 -14.10 1.08 -4.49
CA ASN A 37 -14.85 2.30 -4.71
C ASN A 37 -14.23 3.20 -5.81
N GLU A 38 -13.27 2.71 -6.59
CA GLU A 38 -12.68 3.41 -7.77
C GLU A 38 -13.60 3.30 -9.00
N SER A 39 -14.82 3.83 -8.87
CA SER A 39 -15.74 4.26 -9.94
C SER A 39 -17.15 4.37 -9.36
N PRO A 40 -17.52 5.51 -8.74
CA PRO A 40 -18.90 5.71 -8.29
C PRO A 40 -19.91 5.78 -9.45
N MET A 41 -19.43 5.89 -10.71
CA MET A 41 -20.28 6.05 -11.89
C MET A 41 -20.67 4.74 -12.59
N ASN A 42 -19.91 3.65 -12.40
CA ASN A 42 -20.18 2.35 -13.05
C ASN A 42 -20.09 1.21 -12.01
N LEU A 43 -21.15 1.02 -11.21
CA LEU A 43 -21.27 -0.17 -10.35
C LEU A 43 -22.09 -1.25 -11.06
N TRP A 44 -21.58 -2.48 -11.07
CA TRP A 44 -22.36 -3.67 -11.40
C TRP A 44 -23.25 -4.01 -10.20
N LEU A 45 -24.51 -3.58 -10.25
CA LEU A 45 -25.49 -3.79 -9.19
C LEU A 45 -26.44 -4.92 -9.56
N LEU A 46 -26.70 -5.81 -8.60
CA LEU A 46 -27.85 -6.70 -8.67
C LEU A 46 -29.13 -5.85 -8.58
N GLU A 47 -30.16 -6.25 -9.32
CA GLU A 47 -31.45 -5.54 -9.39
C GLU A 47 -31.98 -5.28 -7.96
N ASN A 48 -32.33 -4.02 -7.66
CA ASN A 48 -32.80 -3.50 -6.37
C ASN A 48 -31.77 -3.24 -5.25
N LYS A 49 -30.46 -3.11 -5.55
CA LYS A 49 -29.48 -2.62 -4.57
C LYS A 49 -28.94 -1.23 -4.93
N ASN A 50 -29.18 -0.24 -4.07
CA ASN A 50 -28.51 1.07 -4.09
C ASN A 50 -27.42 1.11 -3.00
N PRO A 51 -26.15 0.83 -3.31
CA PRO A 51 -25.08 1.04 -2.34
C PRO A 51 -24.70 2.52 -2.31
N ILE A 52 -24.79 3.12 -1.11
CA ILE A 52 -24.05 4.33 -0.80
C ILE A 52 -22.59 3.90 -0.61
N CYS A 53 -21.75 4.12 -1.62
CA CYS A 53 -20.32 3.83 -1.51
C CYS A 53 -19.64 4.90 -0.64
N ASN A 54 -18.82 4.46 0.32
CA ASN A 54 -17.98 5.36 1.09
C ASN A 54 -16.98 6.08 0.18
N LYS A 55 -16.70 7.37 0.42
CA LYS A 55 -15.74 8.17 -0.37
C LYS A 55 -14.28 7.69 -0.27
N SER A 56 -13.97 6.75 0.63
CA SER A 56 -12.65 6.11 0.68
C SER A 56 -12.45 5.21 -0.53
N PRO A 57 -11.23 4.96 -1.01
CA PRO A 57 -10.98 4.03 -2.12
C PRO A 57 -11.55 2.63 -1.84
N GLY A 58 -11.51 2.14 -0.60
CA GLY A 58 -11.94 0.78 -0.26
C GLY A 58 -10.82 -0.24 -0.48
N SER A 59 -11.14 -1.53 -0.64
CA SER A 59 -10.12 -2.59 -0.76
C SER A 59 -9.53 -2.65 -2.16
N SER A 60 -8.24 -2.98 -2.29
CA SER A 60 -7.65 -3.33 -3.58
C SER A 60 -8.23 -4.65 -4.08
N ILE A 61 -9.14 -4.60 -5.06
CA ILE A 61 -9.87 -5.74 -5.60
C ILE A 61 -8.91 -6.75 -6.24
N MET A 62 -7.89 -6.25 -6.93
CA MET A 62 -6.96 -7.08 -7.70
C MET A 62 -6.21 -8.10 -6.84
N MET A 63 -5.61 -7.67 -5.72
CA MET A 63 -4.84 -8.58 -4.87
C MET A 63 -5.74 -9.54 -4.10
N MET A 64 -6.96 -9.13 -3.75
CA MET A 64 -7.95 -10.02 -3.14
C MET A 64 -8.32 -11.21 -4.05
N LEU A 65 -8.30 -11.04 -5.37
CA LEU A 65 -8.57 -12.13 -6.32
C LEU A 65 -7.31 -12.90 -6.70
N ARG A 66 -6.15 -12.23 -6.75
CA ARG A 66 -4.89 -12.85 -7.20
C ARG A 66 -4.25 -13.77 -6.19
N ILE A 67 -4.29 -13.45 -4.89
CA ILE A 67 -3.71 -14.33 -3.87
C ILE A 67 -4.37 -15.72 -3.89
N PRO A 68 -5.71 -15.85 -3.83
CA PRO A 68 -6.35 -17.17 -3.91
C PRO A 68 -6.09 -17.90 -5.24
N LEU A 69 -6.02 -17.17 -6.36
CA LEU A 69 -5.70 -17.75 -7.66
C LEU A 69 -4.27 -18.30 -7.68
N PHE A 70 -3.31 -17.53 -7.16
CA PHE A 70 -1.92 -17.95 -7.03
C PHE A 70 -1.80 -19.19 -6.15
N GLU A 71 -2.42 -19.19 -4.97
CA GLU A 71 -2.41 -20.33 -4.04
C GLU A 71 -2.99 -21.61 -4.68
N LYS A 72 -3.97 -21.47 -5.59
CA LYS A 72 -4.55 -22.58 -6.35
C LYS A 72 -3.64 -23.07 -7.47
N LEU A 73 -2.94 -22.17 -8.17
CA LEU A 73 -2.04 -22.51 -9.28
C LEU A 73 -0.67 -23.03 -8.80
N HIS A 74 -0.19 -22.57 -7.65
CA HIS A 74 1.12 -22.88 -7.09
C HIS A 74 1.01 -23.33 -5.62
N PRO A 75 0.38 -24.49 -5.35
CA PRO A 75 0.21 -24.98 -3.98
C PRO A 75 1.57 -25.19 -3.31
N GLY A 76 1.70 -24.77 -2.05
CA GLY A 76 2.94 -24.89 -1.26
C GLY A 76 4.02 -23.85 -1.57
N CYS A 77 3.84 -23.03 -2.62
CA CYS A 77 4.77 -21.96 -2.96
C CYS A 77 4.49 -20.66 -2.20
N GLN A 78 5.46 -19.75 -2.24
CA GLN A 78 5.34 -18.38 -1.75
C GLN A 78 5.46 -17.41 -2.93
N ALA A 79 4.45 -16.57 -3.15
CA ALA A 79 4.55 -15.51 -4.15
C ALA A 79 5.51 -14.41 -3.69
N LEU A 80 6.31 -13.88 -4.61
CA LEU A 80 6.93 -12.57 -4.54
C LEU A 80 6.20 -11.63 -5.50
N PHE A 81 5.31 -10.80 -4.95
CA PHE A 81 4.59 -9.78 -5.71
C PHE A 81 5.50 -8.58 -5.97
N ILE A 82 5.79 -8.33 -7.24
CA ILE A 82 6.60 -7.18 -7.70
C ILE A 82 5.69 -6.26 -8.51
N LEU A 83 5.39 -5.09 -7.97
CA LEU A 83 4.49 -4.12 -8.60
C LEU A 83 5.22 -2.83 -8.97
N ASP A 84 4.71 -2.11 -9.94
CA ASP A 84 5.16 -0.77 -10.29
C ASP A 84 4.91 0.22 -9.13
N GLN A 85 5.60 1.38 -9.08
CA GLN A 85 5.40 2.36 -8.01
C GLN A 85 4.24 3.34 -8.28
N SER A 86 3.04 2.79 -8.50
CA SER A 86 1.83 3.61 -8.60
C SER A 86 1.57 4.40 -7.31
N SER A 87 0.94 5.58 -7.42
CA SER A 87 0.55 6.36 -6.24
C SER A 87 -0.45 5.59 -5.36
N ASN A 88 -1.22 4.69 -5.98
CA ASN A 88 -2.21 3.88 -5.29
C ASN A 88 -1.56 2.88 -4.33
N HIS A 89 -0.43 2.26 -4.68
CA HIS A 89 0.21 1.27 -3.78
C HIS A 89 0.72 1.87 -2.47
N ASN A 90 0.94 3.18 -2.44
CA ASN A 90 1.32 3.93 -1.25
C ASN A 90 0.14 4.22 -0.31
N ALA A 91 -1.08 3.79 -0.66
CA ALA A 91 -2.25 4.01 0.18
C ALA A 91 -2.20 3.15 1.44
N TYR A 92 -2.45 3.79 2.57
CA TYR A 92 -2.54 3.13 3.87
C TYR A 92 -3.96 2.68 4.19
N ALA A 93 -4.08 1.60 4.96
CA ALA A 93 -5.37 1.14 5.48
C ALA A 93 -6.09 2.27 6.26
N PRO A 94 -7.43 2.29 6.32
CA PRO A 94 -8.18 3.30 7.09
C PRO A 94 -7.71 3.41 8.55
N THR A 95 -7.26 2.30 9.11
CA THR A 95 -6.83 2.19 10.50
C THR A 95 -5.35 2.49 10.75
N ALA A 96 -4.59 2.74 9.69
CA ALA A 96 -3.14 2.91 9.73
C ALA A 96 -2.71 4.23 10.36
N LYS A 97 -1.54 4.19 10.99
CA LYS A 97 -0.85 5.34 11.58
C LYS A 97 -0.16 6.14 10.48
N CYS A 98 -0.83 7.17 9.98
CA CYS A 98 -0.28 8.04 8.96
C CYS A 98 -0.27 9.48 9.48
N ALA A 99 0.89 10.13 9.48
CA ALA A 99 1.05 11.49 10.01
C ALA A 99 0.11 12.49 9.30
N THR A 100 -0.25 12.24 8.03
CA THR A 100 -1.13 13.13 7.25
C THR A 100 -2.56 13.15 7.77
N CYS A 101 -2.94 12.13 8.55
CA CYS A 101 -4.26 12.02 9.15
C CYS A 101 -4.44 12.92 10.37
N PHE A 102 -3.38 13.56 10.87
CA PHE A 102 -3.43 14.35 12.10
C PHE A 102 -3.41 15.85 11.79
N ASN A 103 -4.28 16.58 12.51
CA ASN A 103 -4.25 18.04 12.54
C ASN A 103 -3.20 18.51 13.56
N LEU A 104 -2.81 19.79 13.51
CA LEU A 104 -1.90 20.34 14.51
C LEU A 104 -2.47 20.25 15.93
N LYS A 105 -3.73 20.67 16.07
CA LYS A 105 -4.48 20.70 17.32
C LYS A 105 -5.47 19.54 17.41
N ASP A 106 -5.87 19.21 18.63
CA ASP A 106 -6.90 18.20 18.91
C ASP A 106 -8.19 18.55 18.17
N THR A 107 -8.81 17.53 17.58
CA THR A 107 -10.00 17.69 16.75
C THR A 107 -11.16 16.90 17.34
N GLN A 108 -12.28 17.57 17.62
CA GLN A 108 -13.49 16.92 18.08
C GLN A 108 -14.01 15.94 17.02
N LEU A 109 -14.33 14.74 17.45
CA LEU A 109 -14.89 13.69 16.59
C LEU A 109 -16.38 13.93 16.38
N SER A 110 -16.82 13.98 15.12
CA SER A 110 -18.22 13.85 14.73
C SER A 110 -18.47 12.43 14.22
N SER A 111 -19.68 11.90 14.43
CA SER A 111 -20.05 10.51 14.15
C SER A 111 -20.00 10.10 12.67
N VAL A 112 -19.78 11.02 11.73
CA VAL A 112 -20.07 10.82 10.30
C VAL A 112 -18.86 10.36 9.48
N ASN A 113 -17.62 10.51 9.96
CA ASN A 113 -16.42 10.10 9.19
C ASN A 113 -15.20 9.82 10.10
N LEU A 114 -15.32 8.82 10.96
CA LEU A 114 -14.24 8.45 11.88
C LEU A 114 -13.29 7.45 11.25
N ARG A 115 -12.16 7.94 10.74
CA ARG A 115 -10.96 7.11 10.57
C ARG A 115 -10.48 6.72 11.97
N VAL A 116 -10.65 5.44 12.34
CA VAL A 116 -10.21 4.90 13.64
C VAL A 116 -8.76 4.44 13.51
N ILE A 117 -7.83 5.22 14.04
CA ILE A 117 -6.40 4.92 14.02
C ILE A 117 -6.09 3.97 15.17
N LEU A 118 -5.45 2.83 14.88
CA LEU A 118 -5.09 1.86 15.90
C LEU A 118 -4.03 2.42 16.86
N PRO A 119 -4.03 1.99 18.15
CA PRO A 119 -2.97 2.36 19.08
C PRO A 119 -1.58 2.04 18.52
N GLY A 120 -0.66 2.95 18.79
CA GLY A 120 0.73 2.86 18.38
C GLY A 120 1.67 2.68 19.57
N TYR A 121 2.94 2.99 19.35
CA TYR A 121 3.92 3.08 20.42
C TYR A 121 4.93 4.18 20.11
N TYR A 122 5.53 4.72 21.14
CA TYR A 122 6.68 5.61 21.00
C TYR A 122 7.77 5.21 21.97
N ILE A 123 8.99 5.67 21.69
CA ILE A 123 10.11 5.54 22.61
C ILE A 123 10.16 6.85 23.38
N GLY A 124 9.92 6.78 24.69
CA GLY A 124 9.96 7.95 25.55
C GLY A 124 11.37 8.52 25.70
N PRO A 125 11.52 9.71 26.28
CA PRO A 125 12.84 10.30 26.58
C PRO A 125 13.70 9.43 27.51
N ASP A 126 13.06 8.54 28.28
CA ASP A 126 13.68 7.52 29.13
C ASP A 126 14.18 6.29 28.35
N GLY A 127 13.92 6.22 27.04
CA GLY A 127 14.24 5.07 26.20
C GLY A 127 13.21 3.93 26.29
N GLU A 128 12.16 4.07 27.11
CA GLU A 128 11.15 3.03 27.29
C GLU A 128 10.08 3.07 26.20
N LYS A 129 9.65 1.90 25.76
CA LYS A 129 8.55 1.75 24.81
C LYS A 129 7.22 1.97 25.51
N LYS A 130 6.51 3.05 25.16
CA LYS A 130 5.21 3.43 25.73
C LYS A 130 4.09 3.27 24.70
N ILE A 131 2.90 2.91 25.16
CA ILE A 131 1.71 2.77 24.31
C ILE A 131 1.18 4.17 23.96
N GLN A 132 0.97 4.42 22.67
CA GLN A 132 0.35 5.66 22.19
C GLN A 132 -1.13 5.44 21.87
N ASN A 133 -2.00 6.14 22.61
CA ASN A 133 -3.41 6.29 22.25
C ASN A 133 -3.62 7.61 21.50
N PHE A 134 -4.38 7.60 20.42
CA PHE A 134 -4.62 8.78 19.56
C PHE A 134 -5.92 9.52 19.86
N TYR A 135 -6.63 9.13 20.92
CA TYR A 135 -7.93 9.68 21.28
C TYR A 135 -7.99 10.06 22.75
N ASN A 136 -8.62 11.18 23.03
CA ASN A 136 -8.93 11.68 24.36
C ASN A 136 -10.45 11.74 24.54
N LEU A 137 -10.93 11.42 25.74
CA LEU A 137 -12.32 11.56 26.14
C LEU A 137 -12.46 12.74 27.09
N GLU A 138 -13.19 13.78 26.68
CA GLU A 138 -13.62 14.84 27.57
C GLU A 138 -15.02 14.58 28.09
N ILE A 139 -15.22 14.80 29.39
CA ILE A 139 -16.52 14.68 30.05
C ILE A 139 -16.90 16.06 30.58
N LYS A 140 -17.91 16.69 29.98
CA LYS A 140 -18.47 17.97 30.44
C LYS A 140 -19.76 17.72 31.20
N ASN A 141 -19.91 18.37 32.36
CA ASN A 141 -21.13 18.30 33.16
C ASN A 141 -22.15 19.30 32.60
N GLU A 142 -23.25 18.79 32.04
CA GLU A 142 -24.40 19.59 31.60
C GLU A 142 -25.51 19.48 32.67
N GLY A 143 -25.22 19.96 33.88
CA GLY A 143 -26.14 19.96 35.03
C GLY A 143 -25.94 18.81 36.03
N LYS A 144 -26.85 18.71 37.02
CA LYS A 144 -26.70 17.81 38.19
C LYS A 144 -26.68 16.31 37.85
N LYS A 145 -27.18 15.89 36.69
CA LYS A 145 -27.27 14.46 36.30
C LYS A 145 -26.86 14.13 34.85
N ASN A 146 -26.64 15.12 33.97
CA ASN A 146 -26.27 14.86 32.58
C ASN A 146 -24.77 15.10 32.38
N LYS A 147 -24.09 14.07 31.86
CA LYS A 147 -22.67 14.12 31.47
C LYS A 147 -22.58 13.98 29.96
N ARG A 148 -22.04 14.99 29.31
CA ARG A 148 -21.74 14.93 27.88
C ARG A 148 -20.34 14.37 27.69
N ARG A 149 -20.26 13.28 26.91
CA ARG A 149 -19.01 12.62 26.53
C ARG A 149 -18.64 13.04 25.13
N THR A 150 -17.46 13.64 24.97
CA THR A 150 -16.98 14.12 23.69
C THR A 150 -15.60 13.53 23.43
N TRP A 151 -15.47 12.80 22.32
CA TRP A 151 -14.19 12.26 21.89
C TRP A 151 -13.43 13.27 21.04
N PHE A 152 -12.13 13.36 21.27
CA PHE A 152 -11.19 14.16 20.50
C PHE A 152 -10.11 13.26 19.94
N ARG A 153 -9.75 13.45 18.67
CA ARG A 153 -8.51 12.91 18.12
C ARG A 153 -7.39 13.85 18.51
N LYS A 154 -6.33 13.31 19.10
CA LYS A 154 -5.12 14.06 19.46
C LYS A 154 -4.51 14.70 18.22
N GLY A 155 -4.06 15.94 18.34
CA GLY A 155 -3.28 16.63 17.31
C GLY A 155 -1.80 16.29 17.40
N LEU A 156 -1.04 16.70 16.39
CA LEU A 156 0.42 16.60 16.36
C LEU A 156 1.06 17.25 17.60
N GLU A 157 0.48 18.34 18.09
CA GLU A 157 0.97 19.04 19.28
C GLU A 157 0.92 18.21 20.54
N THR A 158 -0.24 17.59 20.80
CA THR A 158 -0.44 16.71 21.96
C THR A 158 0.45 15.48 21.86
N ILE A 159 0.46 14.82 20.69
CA ILE A 159 1.24 13.58 20.48
C ILE A 159 2.74 13.83 20.64
N LEU A 160 3.29 14.85 19.99
CA LEU A 160 4.73 15.13 20.09
C LEU A 160 5.14 15.63 21.48
N THR A 161 4.24 16.29 22.20
CA THR A 161 4.49 16.67 23.60
C THR A 161 4.55 15.43 24.49
N GLU A 162 3.65 14.47 24.30
CA GLU A 162 3.67 13.16 25.00
C GLU A 162 4.96 12.39 24.71
N HIS A 163 5.48 12.48 23.48
CA HIS A 163 6.75 11.85 23.09
C HIS A 163 7.99 12.61 23.62
N GLY A 164 7.83 13.81 24.20
CA GLY A 164 8.95 14.67 24.59
C GLY A 164 9.70 15.32 23.42
N LEU A 165 9.06 15.42 22.25
CA LEU A 165 9.63 15.94 21.00
C LEU A 165 9.05 17.31 20.58
N GLY A 166 8.26 17.93 21.46
CA GLY A 166 7.63 19.22 21.21
C GLY A 166 8.63 20.38 21.23
N LYS A 167 8.82 21.07 20.09
CA LYS A 167 9.67 22.27 19.96
C LYS A 167 8.89 23.58 20.04
N TRP A 168 7.73 23.58 20.71
CA TRP A 168 6.77 24.69 20.68
C TRP A 168 7.34 25.98 21.29
N ASP A 169 7.98 25.86 22.46
CA ASP A 169 8.55 27.00 23.18
C ASP A 169 9.78 27.58 22.50
N GLU A 170 10.63 26.73 21.91
CA GLU A 170 11.80 27.16 21.13
C GLU A 170 11.40 28.07 19.96
N TYR A 171 10.38 27.66 19.20
CA TYR A 171 9.87 28.47 18.09
C TYR A 171 9.21 29.75 18.60
N LYS A 172 8.46 29.67 19.71
CA LYS A 172 7.79 30.82 20.33
C LYS A 172 8.81 31.86 20.81
N ALA A 173 9.92 31.44 21.39
CA ALA A 173 11.02 32.33 21.82
C ALA A 173 11.67 33.07 20.63
N GLN A 174 11.68 32.47 19.44
CA GLN A 174 12.14 33.10 18.20
C GLN A 174 11.07 33.97 17.52
N GLY A 175 9.89 34.15 18.13
CA GLY A 175 8.76 34.86 17.52
C GLY A 175 8.15 34.12 16.32
N LYS A 176 8.36 32.80 16.22
CA LYS A 176 7.88 31.96 15.12
C LYS A 176 6.85 30.95 15.61
N TYR A 177 6.11 30.38 14.65
CA TYR A 177 5.21 29.26 14.90
C TYR A 177 5.74 27.99 14.25
N TRP A 178 5.74 26.88 14.98
CA TRP A 178 6.10 25.59 14.42
C TRP A 178 4.91 25.05 13.59
N LYS A 179 4.93 25.34 12.28
CA LYS A 179 3.85 24.97 11.36
C LYS A 179 3.79 23.46 11.19
N ALA A 180 2.57 22.90 11.20
CA ALA A 180 2.33 21.45 11.06
C ALA A 180 3.09 20.81 9.88
N LYS A 181 3.03 21.43 8.70
CA LYS A 181 3.72 20.98 7.48
C LYS A 181 4.67 22.09 7.01
N CYS A 182 5.89 21.72 6.67
CA CYS A 182 6.79 22.59 5.91
C CYS A 182 6.43 22.55 4.42
N GLY A 183 6.76 23.60 3.67
CA GLY A 183 6.62 23.63 2.22
C GLY A 183 7.75 22.90 1.47
N ASN A 184 8.71 22.31 2.18
CA ASN A 184 9.82 21.58 1.57
C ASN A 184 9.29 20.29 0.93
N LYS A 185 9.51 20.17 -0.39
CA LYS A 185 9.18 18.99 -1.19
C LYS A 185 10.27 17.92 -1.13
N GLU A 186 11.49 18.35 -0.83
CA GLU A 186 12.62 17.46 -0.61
C GLU A 186 12.72 17.24 0.90
N ALA A 187 12.75 15.98 1.30
CA ALA A 187 13.07 15.54 2.66
C ALA A 187 14.53 15.92 2.94
N ASN A 188 14.77 17.21 3.13
CA ASN A 188 16.06 17.74 3.54
C ASN A 188 16.40 17.00 4.84
N HIS A 189 17.56 16.35 4.85
CA HIS A 189 18.00 15.25 5.73
C HIS A 189 17.89 15.49 7.26
N ASP A 190 17.36 16.62 7.68
CA ASP A 190 16.94 16.91 9.04
C ASP A 190 15.46 16.51 9.22
N PHE A 191 15.26 15.25 9.58
CA PHE A 191 13.99 14.52 9.82
C PHE A 191 13.07 15.14 10.90
N THR A 192 13.30 16.39 11.29
CA THR A 192 12.66 17.09 12.41
C THR A 192 12.14 18.50 12.05
N CYS A 193 12.11 18.85 10.76
CA CYS A 193 11.81 20.21 10.30
C CYS A 193 10.40 20.72 10.65
N CYS A 194 9.40 19.85 10.73
CA CYS A 194 8.03 20.20 11.13
C CYS A 194 7.39 19.07 11.95
N PRO A 195 6.30 19.34 12.70
CA PRO A 195 5.58 18.34 13.49
C PRO A 195 5.17 17.11 12.67
N TYR A 196 4.78 17.32 11.40
CA TYR A 196 4.43 16.24 10.48
C TYR A 196 5.61 15.28 10.24
N HIS A 197 6.75 15.78 9.77
CA HIS A 197 7.92 14.93 9.50
C HIS A 197 8.48 14.32 10.78
N MET A 198 8.45 15.07 11.90
CA MET A 198 8.85 14.54 13.20
C MET A 198 8.02 13.31 13.59
N LEU A 199 6.70 13.37 13.40
CA LEU A 199 5.80 12.24 13.69
C LEU A 199 5.98 11.10 12.69
N GLU A 200 6.12 11.40 11.40
CA GLU A 200 6.31 10.41 10.34
C GLU A 200 7.57 9.56 10.55
N ASN A 201 8.62 10.16 11.10
CA ASN A 201 9.87 9.45 11.43
C ASN A 201 9.84 8.72 12.78
N GLN A 202 8.74 8.78 13.52
CA GLN A 202 8.61 7.93 14.71
C GLN A 202 8.59 6.45 14.31
N PRO A 203 9.18 5.54 15.11
CA PRO A 203 9.38 4.15 14.71
C PRO A 203 8.10 3.42 14.28
N ASP A 204 6.98 3.68 14.94
CA ASP A 204 5.71 3.01 14.64
C ASP A 204 4.97 3.59 13.44
N PHE A 205 5.18 4.88 13.13
CA PHE A 205 4.71 5.54 11.91
C PHE A 205 5.58 5.13 10.71
N HIS A 206 6.90 5.11 10.87
CA HIS A 206 7.82 4.72 9.81
C HIS A 206 7.68 3.24 9.44
N ALA A 207 7.45 2.37 10.42
CA ALA A 207 7.20 0.94 10.19
C ALA A 207 5.77 0.62 9.72
N GLN A 208 4.89 1.61 9.58
CA GLN A 208 3.53 1.39 9.11
C GLN A 208 3.57 0.93 7.65
N LYS A 209 3.09 -0.29 7.39
CA LYS A 209 2.99 -0.85 6.04
C LYS A 209 1.78 -0.28 5.31
N THR A 210 1.86 -0.25 3.98
CA THR A 210 0.72 0.14 3.13
C THR A 210 -0.38 -0.92 3.21
N ALA A 211 -1.61 -0.58 2.81
CA ALA A 211 -2.72 -1.53 2.81
C ALA A 211 -2.42 -2.78 1.97
N LEU A 212 -1.72 -2.58 0.85
CA LEU A 212 -1.36 -3.62 -0.09
C LEU A 212 -0.29 -4.54 0.47
N GLU A 213 0.77 -3.97 1.04
CA GLU A 213 1.84 -4.73 1.68
C GLU A 213 1.31 -5.52 2.87
N GLU A 214 0.42 -4.94 3.69
CA GLU A 214 -0.24 -5.66 4.78
C GLU A 214 -1.06 -6.85 4.26
N LEU A 215 -1.83 -6.66 3.19
CA LEU A 215 -2.66 -7.71 2.60
C LEU A 215 -1.79 -8.89 2.13
N VAL A 216 -0.74 -8.61 1.36
CA VAL A 216 0.17 -9.62 0.81
C VAL A 216 0.94 -10.34 1.95
N SER A 217 1.45 -9.57 2.92
CA SER A 217 2.17 -10.12 4.06
C SER A 217 1.28 -11.01 4.95
N LYS A 218 0.02 -10.63 5.17
CA LYS A 218 -0.95 -11.40 5.96
C LYS A 218 -1.28 -12.76 5.33
N SER A 219 -1.22 -12.86 4.01
CA SER A 219 -1.35 -14.12 3.27
C SER A 219 -0.06 -14.94 3.23
N GLY A 220 1.01 -14.51 3.91
CA GLY A 220 2.28 -15.23 3.94
C GLY A 220 3.10 -15.10 2.66
N HIS A 221 2.82 -14.10 1.82
CA HIS A 221 3.55 -13.81 0.59
C HIS A 221 4.48 -12.60 0.76
N LEU A 222 5.42 -12.44 -0.17
CA LEU A 222 6.39 -11.36 -0.19
C LEU A 222 5.91 -10.24 -1.12
N TYR A 223 6.29 -9.01 -0.79
CA TYR A 223 5.91 -7.81 -1.51
C TYR A 223 7.13 -6.93 -1.75
N THR A 224 7.27 -6.42 -2.97
CA THR A 224 8.26 -5.39 -3.30
C THR A 224 7.76 -4.51 -4.45
N LEU A 225 8.40 -3.37 -4.61
CA LEU A 225 8.08 -2.37 -5.61
C LEU A 225 9.26 -2.16 -6.57
N TYR A 226 8.99 -2.00 -7.87
CA TYR A 226 9.99 -1.54 -8.84
C TYR A 226 10.44 -0.12 -8.51
N PRO A 227 11.65 0.32 -8.92
CA PRO A 227 12.06 1.71 -8.74
C PRO A 227 11.09 2.69 -9.45
N LYS A 228 10.79 3.81 -8.79
CA LYS A 228 9.86 4.81 -9.33
C LYS A 228 10.41 5.42 -10.62
N TYR A 229 9.58 5.51 -11.65
CA TYR A 229 9.93 6.05 -12.97
C TYR A 229 10.95 5.22 -13.78
N HIS A 230 11.12 3.94 -13.42
CA HIS A 230 12.03 3.02 -14.11
C HIS A 230 11.29 1.84 -14.75
N GLY A 231 10.39 2.14 -15.69
CA GLY A 231 9.58 1.13 -16.39
C GLY A 231 10.43 0.08 -17.15
N GLU A 232 11.65 0.44 -17.54
CA GLU A 232 12.62 -0.45 -18.19
C GLU A 232 13.04 -1.65 -17.31
N THR A 233 12.85 -1.54 -16.00
CA THR A 233 13.14 -2.59 -15.01
C THR A 233 11.96 -3.55 -14.82
N ASN A 234 10.75 -3.15 -15.22
CA ASN A 234 9.57 -3.98 -15.12
C ASN A 234 9.48 -4.89 -16.35
N TRP A 235 9.66 -6.20 -16.18
CA TRP A 235 9.72 -7.11 -17.33
C TRP A 235 8.41 -7.15 -18.13
N ILE A 236 7.27 -6.95 -17.47
CA ILE A 236 5.96 -6.97 -18.15
C ILE A 236 5.81 -5.80 -19.12
N GLU A 237 6.52 -4.69 -18.91
CA GLU A 237 6.54 -3.55 -19.85
C GLU A 237 7.21 -3.96 -21.16
N ARG A 238 8.24 -4.81 -21.11
CA ARG A 238 8.89 -5.37 -22.31
C ARG A 238 7.96 -6.31 -23.06
N TYR A 239 7.23 -7.14 -22.31
CA TYR A 239 6.20 -8.03 -22.86
C TYR A 239 5.12 -7.22 -23.59
N TRP A 240 4.47 -6.28 -22.90
CA TRP A 240 3.42 -5.43 -23.47
C TRP A 240 3.93 -4.55 -24.62
N SER A 241 5.16 -4.04 -24.55
CA SER A 241 5.76 -3.28 -25.65
C SER A 241 5.85 -4.11 -26.93
N THR A 242 6.19 -5.39 -26.80
CA THR A 242 6.27 -6.30 -27.94
C THR A 242 4.89 -6.66 -28.48
N VAL A 243 3.93 -6.99 -27.61
CA VAL A 243 2.53 -7.25 -27.99
C VAL A 243 1.94 -6.05 -28.72
N LYS A 244 2.10 -4.84 -28.18
CA LYS A 244 1.63 -3.58 -28.80
C LYS A 244 2.28 -3.35 -30.17
N ARG A 245 3.55 -3.72 -30.36
CA ARG A 245 4.25 -3.59 -31.64
C ARG A 245 3.68 -4.54 -32.70
N ILE A 246 3.37 -5.80 -32.33
CA ILE A 246 2.75 -6.79 -33.22
C ILE A 246 1.34 -6.33 -33.59
N ALA A 247 0.52 -6.00 -32.58
CA ALA A 247 -0.83 -5.50 -32.79
C ALA A 247 -0.88 -4.28 -33.72
N ARG A 248 0.07 -3.33 -33.60
CA ARG A 248 0.14 -2.16 -34.51
C ARG A 248 0.51 -2.49 -35.95
N LYS A 249 1.19 -3.61 -36.20
CA LYS A 249 1.57 -4.06 -37.54
C LYS A 249 0.47 -4.88 -38.20
N GLU A 250 -0.26 -5.65 -37.41
CA GLU A 250 -1.19 -6.68 -37.91
C GLU A 250 -2.68 -6.28 -37.78
N CYS A 251 -3.01 -5.30 -36.94
CA CYS A 251 -4.38 -4.84 -36.73
C CYS A 251 -4.71 -3.61 -37.59
N ASP A 252 -5.96 -3.50 -38.01
CA ASP A 252 -6.53 -2.38 -38.77
C ASP A 252 -6.93 -1.18 -37.88
N TYR A 253 -6.52 -1.19 -36.61
CA TYR A 253 -6.88 -0.21 -35.57
C TYR A 253 -8.38 -0.22 -35.18
N SER A 254 -9.15 -1.22 -35.58
CA SER A 254 -10.51 -1.43 -35.06
C SER A 254 -10.48 -2.19 -33.72
N PHE A 255 -11.38 -1.82 -32.80
CA PHE A 255 -11.50 -2.52 -31.52
C PHE A 255 -11.87 -4.01 -31.72
N LYS A 256 -12.71 -4.30 -32.72
CA LYS A 256 -13.14 -5.66 -33.05
C LYS A 256 -11.95 -6.52 -33.49
N ALA A 257 -11.13 -6.04 -34.43
CA ALA A 257 -9.95 -6.78 -34.86
C ALA A 257 -8.93 -6.94 -33.73
N LEU A 258 -8.77 -5.93 -32.87
CA LEU A 258 -7.92 -6.07 -31.68
C LEU A 258 -8.45 -7.17 -30.76
N GLN A 259 -9.76 -7.18 -30.48
CA GLN A 259 -10.39 -8.17 -29.60
C GLN A 259 -10.29 -9.59 -30.15
N GLU A 260 -10.49 -9.78 -31.46
CA GLU A 260 -10.43 -11.09 -32.12
C GLU A 260 -8.99 -11.65 -32.21
N ASN A 261 -7.96 -10.79 -32.25
CA ASN A 261 -6.57 -11.20 -32.42
C ASN A 261 -5.72 -11.06 -31.14
N LEU A 262 -6.28 -10.55 -30.04
CA LEU A 262 -5.53 -10.24 -28.81
C LEU A 262 -4.79 -11.46 -28.27
N ASP A 263 -5.48 -12.60 -28.18
CA ASP A 263 -4.90 -13.84 -27.64
C ASP A 263 -3.72 -14.31 -28.51
N ASN A 264 -3.87 -14.27 -29.83
CA ASN A 264 -2.77 -14.60 -30.77
C ASN A 264 -1.57 -13.65 -30.58
N PHE A 265 -1.80 -12.34 -30.41
CA PHE A 265 -0.71 -11.39 -30.16
C PHE A 265 -0.01 -11.65 -28.83
N LEU A 266 -0.74 -12.11 -27.81
CA LEU A 266 -0.16 -12.51 -26.52
C LEU A 266 0.66 -13.79 -26.70
N ASP A 267 0.11 -14.81 -27.33
CA ASP A 267 0.76 -16.11 -27.55
C ASP A 267 2.07 -15.99 -28.35
N GLN A 268 2.15 -15.07 -29.32
CA GLN A 268 3.39 -14.80 -30.07
C GLN A 268 4.53 -14.22 -29.23
N VAL A 269 4.21 -13.58 -28.11
CA VAL A 269 5.19 -12.92 -27.21
C VAL A 269 5.43 -13.75 -25.97
N SER A 270 4.49 -14.62 -25.61
CA SER A 270 4.67 -15.64 -24.58
C SER A 270 5.98 -16.38 -24.84
N PRO A 271 6.77 -16.67 -23.78
CA PRO A 271 7.91 -17.56 -23.92
C PRO A 271 7.43 -18.83 -24.64
N PRO A 272 8.18 -19.33 -25.64
CA PRO A 272 7.80 -20.56 -26.30
C PRO A 272 7.63 -21.66 -25.25
N GLU A 273 6.62 -22.51 -25.41
CA GLU A 273 6.51 -23.75 -24.63
C GLU A 273 7.74 -24.65 -24.88
N GLU A 274 8.46 -24.40 -25.97
CA GLU A 274 9.70 -25.05 -26.33
C GLU A 274 10.90 -24.47 -25.58
N THR A 275 11.78 -25.38 -25.17
CA THR A 275 12.89 -25.07 -24.30
C THR A 275 13.91 -24.14 -24.94
N PRO A 276 14.51 -23.21 -24.16
CA PRO A 276 15.56 -22.33 -24.66
C PRO A 276 16.71 -23.16 -25.25
N ILE A 277 17.02 -22.91 -26.52
CA ILE A 277 18.18 -23.52 -27.18
C ILE A 277 19.41 -22.73 -26.74
N GLU A 278 20.44 -23.43 -26.23
CA GLU A 278 21.75 -22.83 -25.93
C GLU A 278 22.35 -22.19 -27.18
N ILE A 279 22.88 -20.97 -27.04
CA ILE A 279 23.71 -20.29 -28.04
C ILE A 279 25.18 -20.44 -27.63
#